data_AF-A0A1F7X2N3-F1
#
_entry.id   AF-A0A1F7X2N3-F1
#
_cell.length_a   1.000
_cell.length_b   1.000
_cell.length_c   1.000
_cell.angle_alpha   90.00
_cell.angle_beta   90.00
_cell.angle_gamma   90.00
#
_symmetry.space_group_name_H-M   'P 1'
#
loop_
_entity.id
_entity.type
_entity.pdbx_description
1 polymer ?
#
loop_
_entity_poly.entity_id
_entity_poly.type
_entity_poly.pdbx_seq_one_letter_code
_entity_poly.pdbx_strand_id
1 'polypeptide(L)'
;MEPIISPWLIYLLGFSENLGIIVSLLAFIFGAGAGIVFLVGLFGAKDNDKDLMNVHRRFRYIKWLFVIFLVLSIITPSKNTLIGMIVVQNITENNIKKAVVTGRDLKDEIKKDIIDILQGLESKKRIYEERKKN
;
A
#
# COMPACT_ATOMS: atom_id res chain seq x y z
N MET A 1 2.29 24.52 -1.90
CA MET A 1 1.36 23.48 -1.39
C MET A 1 2.18 22.20 -1.31
N GLU A 2 2.44 21.70 -0.11
CA GLU A 2 3.09 20.39 0.01
C GLU A 2 2.04 19.30 -0.25
N PRO A 3 2.37 18.27 -1.05
CA PRO A 3 1.44 17.19 -1.32
C PRO A 3 1.15 16.41 -0.03
N ILE A 4 -0.13 16.09 0.20
CA ILE A 4 -0.61 15.33 1.37
C ILE A 4 0.10 13.96 1.48
N ILE A 5 0.49 13.39 0.34
CA ILE A 5 1.26 12.15 0.25
C ILE A 5 2.56 12.45 -0.50
N SER A 6 3.70 12.01 0.04
CA SER A 6 4.99 12.22 -0.62
C SER A 6 5.09 11.42 -1.93
N PRO A 7 5.67 11.98 -3.01
CA PRO A 7 5.89 11.24 -4.25
C PRO A 7 6.71 9.96 -4.06
N TRP A 8 7.66 9.98 -3.12
CA TRP A 8 8.51 8.84 -2.78
C TRP A 8 7.72 7.65 -2.24
N LEU A 9 6.67 7.88 -1.44
CA LEU A 9 5.78 6.80 -0.95
C LEU A 9 5.07 6.09 -2.11
N ILE A 10 4.70 6.82 -3.16
CA ILE A 10 4.04 6.26 -4.35
C ILE A 10 5.00 5.32 -5.10
N TYR A 11 6.28 5.70 -5.23
CA TYR A 11 7.30 4.81 -5.80
C TYR A 11 7.52 3.55 -4.95
N LEU A 12 7.56 3.71 -3.63
CA LEU A 12 7.74 2.61 -2.67
C LEU A 12 6.57 1.60 -2.73
N LEU A 13 5.34 2.07 -2.93
CA LEU A 13 4.17 1.23 -3.12
C LEU A 13 4.29 0.30 -4.34
N GLY A 14 4.77 0.83 -5.47
CA GLY A 14 5.01 0.02 -6.67
C GLY A 14 6.11 -1.02 -6.49
N PHE A 15 7.04 -0.80 -5.57
CA PHE A 15 8.16 -1.71 -5.31
C PHE A 15 7.85 -2.77 -4.24
N SER A 16 6.89 -2.52 -3.35
CA SER A 16 6.56 -3.39 -2.21
C SER A 16 6.16 -4.83 -2.59
N GLU A 17 5.39 -5.01 -3.66
CA GLU A 17 4.99 -6.34 -4.15
C GLU A 17 6.21 -7.13 -4.66
N ASN A 18 7.07 -6.47 -5.45
CA ASN A 18 8.30 -7.07 -5.96
C ASN A 18 9.25 -7.45 -4.83
N LEU A 19 9.36 -6.62 -3.77
CA LEU A 19 10.12 -6.95 -2.57
C LEU A 19 9.58 -8.19 -1.86
N GLY A 20 8.27 -8.27 -1.65
CA GLY A 20 7.65 -9.46 -1.04
C GLY A 20 7.93 -10.74 -1.82
N ILE A 21 7.87 -10.68 -3.16
CA ILE A 21 8.20 -11.80 -4.04
C ILE A 21 9.67 -12.20 -3.89
N ILE A 22 10.61 -11.23 -3.96
CA ILE A 22 12.05 -11.49 -3.84
C ILE A 22 12.39 -12.11 -2.48
N VAL A 23 11.86 -11.55 -1.39
CA VAL A 23 12.11 -12.05 -0.03
C VAL A 23 11.57 -13.48 0.14
N SER A 24 10.37 -13.75 -0.41
CA SER A 24 9.77 -15.08 -0.36
C SER A 24 10.54 -16.11 -1.19
N LEU A 25 11.05 -15.72 -2.36
CA LEU A 25 11.93 -16.55 -3.18
C LEU A 25 13.25 -16.87 -2.46
N LEU A 26 13.86 -15.87 -1.81
CA LEU A 26 15.08 -16.08 -1.02
C LEU A 26 14.82 -17.03 0.15
N ALA A 27 13.71 -16.86 0.87
CA ALA A 27 13.32 -17.79 1.94
C ALA A 27 13.18 -19.22 1.41
N PHE A 28 12.57 -19.41 0.24
CA PHE A 28 12.47 -20.73 -0.39
C PHE A 28 13.84 -21.32 -0.76
N ILE A 29 14.73 -20.52 -1.38
CA ILE A 29 16.08 -20.97 -1.77
C ILE A 29 16.91 -21.38 -0.55
N PHE A 30 16.92 -20.56 0.50
CA PHE A 30 17.67 -20.89 1.72
C PHE A 30 17.05 -22.07 2.47
N GLY A 31 15.71 -22.22 2.44
CA GLY A 31 15.02 -23.37 3.00
C GLY A 31 15.37 -24.67 2.28
N ALA A 32 15.33 -24.66 0.95
CA ALA A 32 15.73 -25.81 0.13
C ALA A 32 17.21 -26.15 0.34
N GLY A 33 18.09 -25.13 0.39
CA GLY A 33 19.51 -25.31 0.69
C GLY A 33 19.76 -25.92 2.06
N ALA A 34 19.01 -25.50 3.09
CA ALA A 34 19.08 -26.09 4.42
C ALA A 34 18.68 -27.57 4.40
N GLY A 35 17.61 -27.91 3.67
CA GLY A 35 17.14 -29.28 3.49
C GLY A 35 18.17 -30.18 2.80
N ILE A 36 18.79 -29.71 1.72
CA ILE A 36 19.84 -30.45 1.01
C ILE A 36 21.04 -30.71 1.92
N VAL A 37 21.52 -29.68 2.63
CA VAL A 37 22.66 -29.84 3.55
C VAL A 37 22.33 -30.78 4.70
N PHE A 38 21.10 -30.76 5.20
CA PHE A 38 20.62 -31.70 6.21
C PHE A 38 20.63 -33.15 5.69
N LEU A 39 20.10 -33.39 4.48
CA LEU A 39 20.09 -34.72 3.86
C LEU A 39 21.50 -35.24 3.59
N VAL A 40 22.41 -34.39 3.10
CA VAL A 40 23.83 -34.74 2.91
C VAL A 40 24.50 -35.08 4.23
N GLY A 41 24.21 -34.36 5.31
CA GLY A 41 24.71 -34.68 6.64
C GLY A 41 24.16 -36.00 7.20
N LEU A 42 22.90 -36.33 6.90
CA LEU A 42 22.24 -37.53 7.43
C LEU A 42 22.61 -38.81 6.66
N PHE A 43 22.79 -38.72 5.33
CA PHE A 43 23.06 -39.88 4.47
C PHE A 43 24.49 -39.95 3.92
N GLY A 44 25.23 -38.83 3.91
CA GLY A 44 26.58 -38.73 3.32
C GLY A 44 27.72 -38.76 4.34
N ALA A 45 27.41 -38.77 5.64
CA ALA A 45 28.40 -38.83 6.72
C ALA A 45 29.00 -40.25 6.85
N LYS A 46 29.88 -40.62 5.92
CA LYS A 46 30.76 -41.78 6.08
C LYS A 46 32.12 -41.32 6.62
N ASP A 47 32.35 -41.59 7.91
CA ASP A 47 33.64 -41.70 8.62
C ASP A 47 34.66 -40.55 8.63
N ASN A 48 34.40 -39.36 8.06
CA ASN A 48 35.37 -38.27 8.04
C ASN A 48 34.94 -37.06 8.91
N ASP A 49 35.53 -36.92 10.11
CA ASP A 49 35.19 -35.88 11.10
C ASP A 49 35.31 -34.44 10.56
N LYS A 50 36.27 -34.20 9.64
CA LYS A 50 36.48 -32.87 9.03
C LYS A 50 35.34 -32.47 8.09
N ASP A 51 34.77 -33.43 7.36
CA ASP A 51 33.66 -33.20 6.45
C ASP A 51 32.36 -32.97 7.23
N LEU A 52 32.16 -33.72 8.32
CA LEU A 52 31.03 -33.55 9.22
C LEU A 52 31.02 -32.16 9.86
N MET A 53 32.18 -31.66 10.30
CA MET A 53 32.32 -30.34 10.92
C MET A 53 32.04 -29.20 9.92
N ASN A 54 32.47 -29.36 8.66
CA ASN A 54 32.19 -28.40 7.59
C ASN A 54 30.70 -28.37 7.22
N VAL A 55 30.04 -29.53 7.15
CA VAL A 55 28.58 -29.63 6.91
C VAL A 55 27.79 -28.95 8.03
N HIS A 56 28.14 -29.21 9.30
CA HIS A 56 27.50 -28.57 10.45
C HIS A 56 27.65 -27.05 10.46
N ARG A 57 28.84 -26.56 10.10
CA ARG A 57 29.10 -25.11 9.99
C ARG A 57 28.23 -24.49 8.90
N ARG A 58 28.20 -25.07 7.70
CA ARG A 58 27.37 -24.61 6.58
C ARG A 58 25.88 -24.67 6.90
N PHE A 59 25.42 -25.75 7.52
CA PHE A 59 24.02 -25.90 7.95
C PHE A 59 23.61 -24.79 8.92
N ARG A 60 24.46 -24.47 9.90
CA ARG A 60 24.20 -23.39 10.87
C ARG A 60 24.01 -22.04 10.17
N TYR A 61 24.90 -21.69 9.24
CA TYR A 61 24.80 -20.43 8.50
C TYR A 61 23.54 -20.38 7.62
N ILE A 62 23.27 -21.42 6.84
CA ILE A 62 22.11 -21.47 5.94
C ILE A 62 20.81 -21.46 6.76
N LYS A 63 20.76 -22.15 7.91
CA LYS A 63 19.60 -22.12 8.81
C LYS A 63 19.32 -20.70 9.31
N TRP A 64 20.35 -19.96 9.72
CA TRP A 64 20.18 -18.57 10.17
C TRP A 64 19.68 -17.67 9.05
N LEU A 65 20.24 -17.79 7.84
CA LEU A 65 19.76 -17.04 6.67
C LEU A 65 18.30 -17.38 6.36
N PHE A 66 17.93 -18.66 6.37
CA PHE A 66 16.55 -19.09 6.17
C PHE A 66 15.60 -18.44 7.18
N VAL A 67 15.93 -18.47 8.47
CA VAL A 67 15.10 -17.85 9.52
C VAL A 67 14.95 -16.34 9.29
N ILE A 68 16.03 -15.65 8.94
CA ILE A 68 16.00 -14.20 8.66
C ILE A 68 15.05 -13.89 7.49
N PHE A 69 15.20 -14.59 6.37
CA PHE A 69 14.36 -14.37 5.18
C PHE A 69 12.91 -14.81 5.41
N LEU A 70 12.67 -15.83 6.22
CA LEU A 70 11.33 -16.26 6.60
C LEU A 70 10.63 -15.20 7.45
N VAL A 71 11.31 -14.64 8.44
CA VAL A 71 10.78 -13.55 9.26
C VAL A 71 10.52 -12.30 8.41
N LEU A 72 11.46 -11.94 7.53
CA LEU A 72 11.27 -10.83 6.59
C LEU A 72 10.07 -11.04 5.66
N SER A 73 9.85 -12.26 5.18
CA SER A 73 8.70 -12.60 4.31
C SER A 73 7.37 -12.36 5.04
N ILE A 74 7.29 -12.73 6.33
CA ILE A 74 6.10 -12.53 7.16
C ILE A 74 5.84 -11.05 7.47
N ILE A 75 6.91 -10.29 7.78
CA ILE A 75 6.80 -8.89 8.18
C ILE A 75 6.58 -7.96 6.98
N THR A 76 7.02 -8.35 5.77
CA THR A 76 6.92 -7.50 4.58
C THR A 76 5.45 -7.20 4.26
N PRO A 77 5.01 -5.94 4.41
CA PRO A 77 3.61 -5.60 4.19
C PRO A 77 3.29 -5.61 2.69
N SER A 78 2.07 -6.05 2.36
CA SER A 78 1.55 -5.95 1.00
C SER A 78 1.31 -4.50 0.59
N LYS A 79 1.23 -4.23 -0.71
CA LYS A 79 0.83 -2.92 -1.25
C LYS A 79 -0.51 -2.44 -0.67
N ASN A 80 -1.49 -3.33 -0.55
CA ASN A 80 -2.79 -3.00 0.03
C ASN A 80 -2.68 -2.61 1.52
N THR A 81 -1.81 -3.31 2.26
CA THR A 81 -1.52 -2.98 3.66
C THR A 81 -0.87 -1.60 3.78
N LEU A 82 0.11 -1.30 2.92
CA LEU A 82 0.78 0.00 2.89
C LEU A 82 -0.19 1.13 2.49
N ILE A 83 -1.05 0.92 1.48
CA ILE A 83 -2.10 1.86 1.11
C ILE A 83 -3.04 2.08 2.30
N GLY A 84 -3.48 1.02 2.97
CA GLY A 84 -4.33 1.11 4.16
C GLY A 84 -3.68 1.95 5.26
N MET A 85 -2.39 1.75 5.53
CA MET A 85 -1.64 2.55 6.52
C MET A 85 -1.56 4.03 6.13
N ILE A 86 -1.29 4.34 4.87
CA ILE A 86 -1.23 5.73 4.37
C ILE A 86 -2.61 6.39 4.50
N VAL A 87 -3.67 5.67 4.09
CA VAL A 87 -5.04 6.17 4.18
C VAL A 87 -5.43 6.43 5.63
N VAL A 88 -5.20 5.47 6.54
CA VAL A 88 -5.50 5.63 7.97
C VAL A 88 -4.75 6.81 8.60
N GLN A 89 -3.47 7.03 8.25
CA GLN A 89 -2.71 8.17 8.73
C GLN A 89 -3.28 9.51 8.27
N ASN A 90 -3.88 9.54 7.08
CA ASN A 90 -4.44 10.77 6.49
C ASN A 90 -5.92 10.98 6.83
N ILE A 91 -6.67 9.93 7.16
CA ILE A 91 -8.01 10.02 7.72
C ILE A 91 -7.90 10.33 9.22
N THR A 92 -7.53 11.57 9.54
CA THR A 92 -7.67 12.14 10.88
C THR A 92 -9.01 12.88 10.99
N GLU A 93 -9.56 13.00 12.22
CA GLU A 93 -10.81 13.72 12.45
C GLU A 93 -10.81 15.12 11.82
N ASN A 94 -9.67 15.83 11.87
CA ASN A 94 -9.53 17.16 11.28
C ASN A 94 -9.64 17.14 9.76
N ASN A 95 -9.04 16.16 9.08
CA ASN A 95 -9.11 16.04 7.63
C ASN A 95 -10.52 15.64 7.17
N ILE A 96 -11.19 14.74 7.91
CA ILE A 96 -12.59 14.41 7.65
C ILE A 96 -13.49 15.62 7.88
N LYS A 97 -13.35 16.35 8.99
CA LYS A 97 -14.16 17.54 9.29
C LYS A 97 -13.97 18.60 8.20
N LYS A 98 -12.73 18.85 7.75
CA LYS A 98 -12.46 19.75 6.62
C LYS A 98 -13.14 19.28 5.34
N ALA A 99 -13.02 18.00 4.97
CA ALA A 99 -13.68 17.46 3.78
C ALA A 99 -15.21 17.59 3.83
N VAL A 100 -15.81 17.36 5.00
CA VAL A 100 -17.26 17.52 5.21
C VAL A 100 -17.68 18.98 5.09
N VAL A 101 -16.90 19.93 5.64
CA VAL A 101 -17.18 21.37 5.51
C VAL A 101 -17.08 21.78 4.04
N THR A 102 -15.99 21.47 3.36
CA THR A 102 -15.83 21.77 1.92
C THR A 102 -16.95 21.16 1.08
N GLY A 103 -17.40 19.94 1.38
CA GLY A 103 -18.54 19.32 0.70
C GLY A 103 -19.88 20.01 0.96
N ARG A 104 -20.10 20.54 2.17
CA ARG A 104 -21.30 21.34 2.49
C ARG A 104 -21.26 22.69 1.76
N ASP A 105 -20.12 23.37 1.80
CA ASP A 105 -19.94 24.66 1.15
C ASP A 105 -20.19 24.55 -0.37
N LEU A 106 -19.65 23.50 -1.01
CA LEU A 106 -19.88 23.21 -2.42
C LEU A 106 -21.36 22.95 -2.73
N LYS A 107 -22.05 22.18 -1.87
CA LYS A 107 -23.48 21.92 -2.02
C LYS A 107 -24.31 23.20 -1.92
N ASP A 108 -23.96 24.07 -0.97
CA ASP A 108 -24.67 25.32 -0.74
C ASP A 108 -24.42 26.32 -1.89
N GLU A 109 -23.20 26.36 -2.43
CA GLU A 109 -22.84 27.15 -3.62
C GLU A 109 -23.62 26.67 -4.85
N ILE A 110 -23.63 25.37 -5.14
CA ILE A 110 -24.43 24.80 -6.25
C ILE A 110 -25.91 25.10 -6.08
N LYS A 111 -26.45 24.98 -4.86
CA LYS A 111 -27.86 25.27 -4.59
C LYS A 111 -28.18 26.75 -4.84
N LYS A 112 -27.28 27.65 -4.44
CA LYS A 112 -27.44 29.09 -4.67
C LYS A 112 -27.42 29.41 -6.17
N ASP A 113 -26.46 28.87 -6.91
CA ASP A 113 -26.35 29.08 -8.36
C ASP A 113 -27.61 28.61 -9.09
N ILE A 114 -28.18 27.47 -8.70
CA ILE A 114 -29.45 26.98 -9.27
C ILE A 114 -30.59 27.96 -9.00
N ILE A 115 -30.71 28.48 -7.78
CA ILE A 115 -31.76 29.44 -7.41
C ILE A 115 -31.60 30.73 -8.23
N ASP A 116 -30.37 31.26 -8.34
CA ASP A 116 -30.08 32.47 -9.08
C ASP A 116 -30.41 32.31 -10.59
N ILE A 117 -30.09 31.15 -11.17
CA ILE A 117 -30.46 30.80 -12.55
C ILE A 117 -31.99 30.77 -12.72
N LEU A 118 -32.71 30.10 -11.82
CA LEU A 118 -34.18 29.98 -11.90
C LEU A 118 -34.85 31.36 -11.79
N GLN A 119 -34.40 32.22 -10.86
CA GLN A 119 -34.91 33.58 -10.73
C GLN A 119 -34.61 34.45 -11.96
N GLY A 120 -33.42 34.28 -12.56
CA GLY A 120 -33.06 34.92 -13.82
C GLY A 120 -33.95 34.49 -15.00
N LEU A 121 -34.38 33.23 -15.04
CA LEU A 121 -35.30 32.73 -16.06
C LEU A 121 -36.73 33.24 -15.85
N GLU A 122 -37.22 33.24 -14.61
CA GLU A 122 -38.55 33.77 -14.29
C GLU A 122 -38.69 35.26 -14.61
N SER A 123 -37.69 36.06 -14.24
CA SER A 123 -37.68 37.50 -14.53
C SER A 123 -37.68 37.78 -16.03
N LYS A 124 -36.86 37.07 -16.83
CA LYS A 124 -36.87 37.18 -18.30
C LYS A 124 -38.23 36.79 -18.88
N LYS A 125 -38.86 35.73 -18.36
CA LYS A 125 -40.18 35.29 -18.81
C LYS A 125 -41.25 36.36 -18.53
N ARG A 126 -41.26 36.97 -17.34
CA ARG A 126 -42.19 38.06 -17.00
C ARG A 126 -42.03 39.27 -17.94
N ILE A 127 -40.79 39.70 -18.20
CA ILE A 127 -40.51 40.81 -19.12
C ILE A 127 -41.03 40.48 -20.54
N TYR A 128 -40.88 39.23 -20.99
CA TYR A 128 -41.39 38.80 -22.29
C TYR A 128 -42.93 38.83 -22.37
N GLU A 129 -43.62 38.38 -21.32
CA GLU A 129 -45.09 38.40 -21.26
C GLU A 129 -45.64 39.83 -21.18
N GLU A 130 -44.99 40.74 -20.46
CA GLU A 130 -45.36 42.17 -20.42
C GLU A 130 -45.20 42.86 -21.77
N ARG A 131 -44.09 42.59 -22.49
CA ARG A 131 -43.87 43.13 -23.84
C ARG A 131 -44.84 42.58 -24.89
N LYS A 132 -45.43 41.41 -24.68
CA LYS A 132 -46.43 40.82 -25.58
C LYS A 132 -47.83 41.42 -25.39
N LYS A 133 -48.11 42.01 -24.22
CA LYS A 133 -49.41 42.60 -23.87
C LYS A 133 -49.56 44.07 -24.27
N ASN A 134 -48.46 44.80 -24.43
CA ASN A 134 -48.41 46.15 -24.99
C ASN A 134 -48.19 46.12 -26.50
#